data_AF-A0A1V6BA11-F1
#
_entry.id   AF-A0A1V6BA11-F1
#
_cell.length_a   1.000
_cell.length_b   1.000
_cell.length_c   1.000
_cell.angle_alpha   90.00
_cell.angle_beta   90.00
_cell.angle_gamma   90.00
#
_symmetry.space_group_name_H-M   'P 1'
#
loop_
_entity.id
_entity.type
_entity.pdbx_description
1 polymer ?
#
loop_
_entity_poly.entity_id
_entity_poly.type
_entity_poly.pdbx_seq_one_letter_code
_entity_poly.pdbx_strand_id
1 'polypeptide(L)'
;MHQLIELNEATAKQKSLFEKIAIPEAYLTDYRTRRAINRTVNLSALNLVQEGIIDFLVIPQDDSSPYGWTAVDQEAIREKIAEERLQTKVYMYPGADEVGMTLMSRMYTAFKKYRPKLLIKYPVITAGQIIPNIEDRYLDTTVRYQISVCGGIVVDSLEEADGVVFINAPADRMLSRLTPAKPTRGLTTLRNMPEVMEYLEYALREKHKAVIIGDITYGNGSSLEMYDYLSLKNMLFDIAAYGGWNTASNAIGSAVAQGVAFIIYGKTSQHLDFLMHRYIEDIAYCGYVRQYLRDQVLPSNQRFTYYDVKEERGAFTDMLKRELTKFIREKMPEIASHVIIEDLYMPWKRMYEVGLKVRYLKEKF
;
A
#
# COMPACT_ATOMS: atom_id res chain seq x y z
N MET A 1 18.62 -1.30 -16.42
CA MET A 1 19.65 -1.93 -17.30
C MET A 1 20.87 -1.04 -17.48
N HIS A 2 20.74 0.23 -17.89
CA HIS A 2 21.89 1.15 -17.99
C HIS A 2 22.75 1.20 -16.72
N GLN A 3 22.14 1.49 -15.56
CA GLN A 3 22.85 1.52 -14.27
C GLN A 3 23.50 0.18 -13.90
N LEU A 4 22.84 -0.95 -14.18
CA LEU A 4 23.44 -2.28 -13.97
C LEU A 4 24.70 -2.50 -14.82
N ILE A 5 24.76 -1.92 -16.03
CA ILE A 5 25.94 -1.99 -16.89
C ILE A 5 27.04 -1.09 -16.31
N GLU A 6 26.72 0.12 -15.88
CA GLU A 6 27.67 1.07 -15.25
C GLU A 6 28.29 0.48 -13.97
N LEU A 7 27.49 -0.24 -13.18
CA LEU A 7 27.93 -0.91 -11.95
C LEU A 7 28.62 -2.27 -12.19
N ASN A 8 28.75 -2.73 -13.44
CA ASN A 8 29.23 -4.08 -13.80
C ASN A 8 28.40 -5.25 -13.21
N GLU A 9 27.13 -5.02 -12.87
CA GLU A 9 26.22 -6.02 -12.31
C GLU A 9 25.26 -6.64 -13.36
N ALA A 10 25.28 -6.16 -14.60
CA ALA A 10 24.43 -6.67 -15.67
C ALA A 10 24.84 -8.09 -16.15
N THR A 11 23.89 -9.01 -16.16
CA THR A 11 24.05 -10.36 -16.75
C THR A 11 24.26 -10.31 -18.26
N ALA A 12 24.89 -11.34 -18.85
CA ALA A 12 25.08 -11.43 -20.30
C ALA A 12 23.76 -11.34 -21.10
N LYS A 13 22.67 -11.93 -20.57
CA LYS A 13 21.33 -11.84 -21.17
C LYS A 13 20.79 -10.41 -21.16
N GLN A 14 20.99 -9.66 -20.07
CA GLN A 14 20.56 -8.26 -19.97
C GLN A 14 21.38 -7.36 -20.91
N LYS A 15 22.70 -7.58 -21.03
CA LYS A 15 23.55 -6.86 -21.98
C LYS A 15 23.09 -7.06 -23.42
N SER A 16 22.86 -8.32 -23.83
CA SER A 16 22.34 -8.64 -25.16
C SER A 16 20.93 -8.07 -25.42
N LEU A 17 20.07 -8.00 -24.40
CA LEU A 17 18.76 -7.36 -24.53
C LEU A 17 18.91 -5.85 -24.70
N PHE A 18 19.78 -5.21 -23.93
CA PHE A 18 20.04 -3.78 -23.98
C PHE A 18 20.57 -3.34 -25.35
N GLU A 19 21.49 -4.10 -25.96
CA GLU A 19 22.03 -3.84 -27.30
C GLU A 19 20.94 -3.85 -28.39
N LYS A 20 19.83 -4.57 -28.18
CA LYS A 20 18.70 -4.64 -29.12
C LYS A 20 17.70 -3.50 -28.94
N ILE A 21 17.82 -2.72 -27.86
CA ILE A 21 16.92 -1.61 -27.57
C ILE A 21 17.46 -0.36 -28.26
N ALA A 22 16.84 0.01 -29.37
CA ALA A 22 17.09 1.29 -30.05
C ALA A 22 16.01 2.29 -29.63
N ILE A 23 16.34 3.21 -28.72
CA ILE A 23 15.45 4.33 -28.35
C ILE A 23 15.99 5.58 -29.05
N PRO A 24 15.17 6.28 -29.85
CA PRO A 24 15.55 7.55 -30.43
C PRO A 24 16.03 8.54 -29.37
N GLU A 25 17.18 9.19 -29.60
CA GLU A 25 17.83 10.07 -28.62
C GLU A 25 16.92 11.23 -28.17
N ALA A 26 16.01 11.69 -29.04
CA ALA A 26 15.02 12.70 -28.69
C ALA A 26 14.14 12.29 -27.49
N TYR A 27 13.72 11.02 -27.41
CA TYR A 27 12.92 10.51 -26.29
C TYR A 27 13.76 10.30 -25.03
N LEU A 28 15.02 9.88 -25.16
CA LEU A 28 15.93 9.78 -24.03
C LEU A 28 16.24 11.16 -23.44
N THR A 29 16.45 12.16 -24.31
CA THR A 29 16.70 13.55 -23.92
C THR A 29 15.49 14.14 -23.21
N ASP A 30 14.28 13.99 -23.75
CA ASP A 30 13.04 14.44 -23.11
C ASP A 30 12.88 13.80 -21.72
N TYR A 31 13.02 12.47 -21.62
CA TYR A 31 12.91 11.75 -20.35
C TYR A 31 13.95 12.23 -19.32
N ARG A 32 15.23 12.31 -19.69
CA ARG A 32 16.32 12.79 -18.82
C ARG A 32 16.08 14.24 -18.36
N THR A 33 15.58 15.10 -19.24
CA THR A 33 15.30 16.51 -18.93
C THR A 33 14.22 16.63 -17.86
N ARG A 34 13.11 15.89 -18.00
CA ARG A 34 12.03 15.88 -16.98
C ARG A 34 12.51 15.36 -15.64
N ARG A 35 13.35 14.32 -15.65
CA ARG A 35 13.96 13.79 -14.42
C ARG A 35 14.88 14.79 -13.74
N ALA A 36 15.71 15.51 -14.51
CA ALA A 36 16.56 16.55 -13.97
C ALA A 36 15.73 17.64 -13.28
N ILE A 37 14.59 18.04 -13.84
CA ILE A 37 13.65 18.97 -13.20
C ILE A 37 13.15 18.41 -11.87
N ASN A 38 12.66 17.17 -11.84
CA ASN A 38 12.18 16.53 -10.61
C ASN A 38 13.27 16.47 -9.53
N ARG A 39 14.50 16.09 -9.91
CA ARG A 39 15.64 16.07 -8.99
C ARG A 39 15.95 17.47 -8.45
N THR A 40 15.97 18.49 -9.31
CA THR A 40 16.19 19.88 -8.89
C THR A 40 15.12 20.37 -7.91
N VAL A 41 13.85 20.05 -8.14
CA VAL A 41 12.76 20.39 -7.22
C VAL A 41 12.95 19.70 -5.87
N ASN A 42 13.26 18.39 -5.86
CA ASN A 42 13.50 17.65 -4.62
C ASN A 42 14.71 18.19 -3.84
N LEU A 43 15.81 18.51 -4.52
CA LEU A 43 16.99 19.12 -3.89
C LEU A 43 16.67 20.51 -3.34
N SER A 44 15.86 21.31 -4.06
CA SER A 44 15.45 22.64 -3.59
C SER A 44 14.56 22.57 -2.36
N ALA A 45 13.74 21.53 -2.22
CA ALA A 45 12.92 21.30 -1.02
C ALA A 45 13.76 21.03 0.23
N LEU A 46 14.99 20.51 0.09
CA LEU A 46 15.91 20.32 1.22
C LEU A 46 16.33 21.66 1.84
N ASN A 47 16.49 22.70 1.04
CA ASN A 47 16.79 24.06 1.53
C ASN A 47 15.69 24.56 2.49
N LEU A 48 14.41 24.27 2.19
CA LEU A 48 13.30 24.64 3.07
C LEU A 48 13.35 23.93 4.42
N VAL A 49 13.87 22.71 4.46
CA VAL A 49 14.09 21.96 5.72
C VAL A 49 15.29 22.51 6.48
N GLN A 50 16.35 22.88 5.76
CA GLN A 50 17.55 23.49 6.32
C GLN A 50 17.25 24.86 6.96
N GLU A 51 16.43 25.68 6.29
CA GLU A 51 15.94 26.98 6.77
C GLU A 51 14.91 26.86 7.91
N GLY A 52 14.43 25.65 8.21
CA GLY A 52 13.44 25.40 9.25
C GLY A 52 12.02 25.82 8.88
N ILE A 53 11.74 26.05 7.60
CA ILE A 53 10.38 26.30 7.09
C ILE A 53 9.57 25.00 7.06
N ILE A 54 10.22 23.88 6.71
CA ILE A 54 9.65 22.54 6.78
C ILE A 54 10.29 21.79 7.95
N ASP A 55 9.51 21.47 8.98
CA ASP A 55 10.00 20.74 10.16
C ASP A 55 10.36 19.28 9.87
N PHE A 56 9.63 18.66 8.94
CA PHE A 56 9.81 17.26 8.55
C PHE A 56 9.34 17.05 7.10
N LEU A 57 10.16 16.38 6.30
CA LEU A 57 9.91 16.13 4.88
C LEU A 57 9.95 14.64 4.59
N VAL A 58 9.01 14.19 3.77
CA VAL A 58 9.11 12.90 3.10
C VAL A 58 9.31 13.18 1.62
N ILE A 59 10.34 12.57 1.03
CA ILE A 59 10.52 12.51 -0.42
C ILE A 59 10.12 11.10 -0.84
N PRO A 60 8.87 10.90 -1.27
CA PRO A 60 8.39 9.58 -1.62
C PRO A 60 8.88 9.17 -3.01
N GLN A 61 8.93 7.87 -3.26
CA GLN A 61 9.37 7.32 -4.55
C GLN A 61 8.23 6.57 -5.21
N ASP A 62 7.66 7.21 -6.22
CA ASP A 62 6.71 6.60 -7.14
C ASP A 62 7.43 5.54 -8.00
N ASP A 63 6.67 4.54 -8.45
CA ASP A 63 7.08 3.36 -9.23
C ASP A 63 8.60 3.21 -9.41
N SER A 64 9.22 2.44 -8.52
CA SER A 64 10.67 2.34 -8.41
C SER A 64 11.19 0.93 -8.64
N SER A 65 12.51 0.82 -8.77
CA SER A 65 13.21 -0.45 -8.87
C SER A 65 14.60 -0.29 -8.27
N PRO A 66 15.24 -1.38 -7.82
CA PRO A 66 16.55 -1.31 -7.16
C PRO A 66 17.63 -0.64 -8.03
N TYR A 67 17.45 -0.69 -9.35
CA TYR A 67 18.30 -0.01 -10.31
C TYR A 67 17.47 0.72 -11.36
N GLY A 68 17.97 1.84 -11.86
CA GLY A 68 17.36 2.68 -12.87
C GLY A 68 17.57 4.15 -12.54
N TRP A 69 16.94 5.02 -13.34
CA TRP A 69 17.08 6.46 -13.14
C TRP A 69 16.53 6.95 -11.79
N THR A 70 15.51 6.26 -11.24
CA THR A 70 14.98 6.56 -9.89
C THR A 70 16.00 6.24 -8.80
N ALA A 71 16.77 5.17 -8.93
CA ALA A 71 17.85 4.85 -7.99
C ALA A 71 18.97 5.89 -8.07
N VAL A 72 19.37 6.31 -9.27
CA VAL A 72 20.38 7.37 -9.45
C VAL A 72 19.96 8.70 -8.85
N ASP A 73 18.70 9.12 -9.07
CA ASP A 73 18.21 10.38 -8.47
C ASP A 73 18.09 10.28 -6.94
N GLN A 74 17.71 9.11 -6.43
CA GLN A 74 17.70 8.82 -5.01
C GLN A 74 19.10 8.93 -4.40
N GLU A 75 20.12 8.35 -5.02
CA GLU A 75 21.51 8.42 -4.53
C GLU A 75 21.94 9.88 -4.36
N ALA A 76 21.75 10.70 -5.39
CA ALA A 76 22.06 12.13 -5.34
C ALA A 76 21.29 12.88 -4.22
N ILE A 77 20.01 12.56 -4.01
CA ILE A 77 19.22 13.15 -2.92
C ILE A 77 19.71 12.68 -1.55
N ARG A 78 20.07 11.39 -1.40
CA ARG A 78 20.61 10.84 -0.14
C ARG A 78 21.95 11.47 0.22
N GLU A 79 22.83 11.63 -0.76
CA GLU A 79 24.11 12.31 -0.60
C GLU A 79 23.88 13.74 -0.08
N LYS A 80 22.99 14.50 -0.71
CA LYS A 80 22.66 15.87 -0.26
C LYS A 80 22.08 15.91 1.15
N ILE A 81 21.13 15.02 1.48
CA ILE A 81 20.59 14.87 2.84
C ILE A 81 21.72 14.61 3.84
N ALA A 82 22.71 13.79 3.47
CA ALA A 82 23.82 13.47 4.35
C ALA A 82 24.79 14.65 4.55
N GLU A 83 25.17 15.32 3.46
CA GLU A 83 26.02 16.51 3.45
C GLU A 83 25.44 17.64 4.32
N GLU A 84 24.13 17.88 4.22
CA GLU A 84 23.42 18.93 4.96
C GLU A 84 22.96 18.50 6.35
N ARG A 85 23.26 17.25 6.74
CA ARG A 85 22.91 16.65 8.03
C ARG A 85 21.40 16.65 8.32
N LEU A 86 20.59 16.40 7.29
CA LEU A 86 19.14 16.41 7.34
C LEU A 86 18.52 15.02 7.63
N GLN A 87 19.33 14.00 7.94
CA GLN A 87 18.91 12.59 8.05
C GLN A 87 17.80 12.37 9.09
N THR A 88 17.67 13.22 10.11
CA THR A 88 16.65 13.11 11.15
C THR A 88 15.33 13.79 10.78
N LYS A 89 15.33 14.63 9.73
CA LYS A 89 14.18 15.43 9.30
C LYS A 89 13.64 15.05 7.91
N VAL A 90 14.45 14.39 7.07
CA VAL A 90 14.09 14.04 5.70
C VAL A 90 14.15 12.54 5.50
N TYR A 91 13.00 11.91 5.26
CA TYR A 91 12.90 10.47 4.99
C TYR A 91 12.56 10.21 3.53
N MET A 92 13.11 9.13 2.98
CA MET A 92 12.88 8.73 1.59
C MET A 92 12.70 7.22 1.49
N TYR A 93 11.56 6.81 0.94
CA TYR A 93 11.10 5.44 0.80
C TYR A 93 10.11 5.30 -0.38
N PRO A 94 9.89 4.08 -0.92
CA PRO A 94 8.87 3.82 -1.93
C PRO A 94 7.48 4.16 -1.43
N GLY A 95 6.61 4.65 -2.30
CA GLY A 95 5.28 5.13 -1.93
C GLY A 95 5.00 6.48 -2.55
N ALA A 96 3.77 6.97 -2.43
CA ALA A 96 3.37 8.29 -2.89
C ALA A 96 2.03 8.68 -2.26
N ASP A 97 1.00 7.87 -2.54
CA ASP A 97 -0.38 8.22 -2.25
C ASP A 97 -0.71 8.21 -0.74
N GLU A 98 0.02 7.42 0.05
CA GLU A 98 -0.18 7.29 1.50
C GLU A 98 0.55 8.36 2.32
N VAL A 99 1.45 9.12 1.69
CA VAL A 99 2.33 10.08 2.39
C VAL A 99 1.51 11.15 3.12
N GLY A 100 0.42 11.61 2.51
CA GLY A 100 -0.51 12.52 3.17
C GLY A 100 -1.08 11.95 4.47
N MET A 101 -1.48 10.67 4.46
CA MET A 101 -2.01 9.99 5.66
C MET A 101 -0.92 9.79 6.71
N THR A 102 0.29 9.39 6.32
CA THR A 102 1.39 9.16 7.27
C THR A 102 1.88 10.45 7.91
N LEU A 103 1.92 11.57 7.17
CA LEU A 103 2.23 12.90 7.72
C LEU A 103 1.10 13.44 8.63
N MET A 104 -0.17 13.19 8.30
CA MET A 104 -1.28 13.50 9.20
C MET A 104 -1.20 12.70 10.50
N SER A 105 -0.83 11.42 10.42
CA SER A 105 -0.56 10.58 11.59
C SER A 105 0.58 11.14 12.45
N ARG A 106 1.68 11.57 11.82
CA ARG A 106 2.79 12.27 12.49
C ARG A 106 2.34 13.52 13.23
N MET A 107 1.48 14.31 12.60
CA MET A 107 0.92 15.52 13.19
C MET A 107 0.11 15.18 14.45
N TYR A 108 -0.72 14.13 14.41
CA TYR A 108 -1.49 13.68 15.58
C TYR A 108 -0.59 13.21 16.73
N THR A 109 0.42 12.38 16.44
CA THR A 109 1.36 11.89 17.46
C THR A 109 2.17 13.03 18.09
N ALA A 110 2.57 14.02 17.28
CA ALA A 110 3.24 15.23 17.76
C ALA A 110 2.33 16.06 18.69
N PHE A 111 1.08 16.33 18.31
CA PHE A 111 0.13 17.07 19.16
C PHE A 111 -0.17 16.35 20.47
N LYS A 112 -0.27 15.02 20.44
CA LYS A 112 -0.49 14.20 21.63
C LYS A 112 0.78 13.98 22.46
N LYS A 113 1.95 14.39 21.97
CA LYS A 113 3.26 14.12 22.57
C LYS A 113 3.44 12.63 22.91
N TYR A 114 2.96 11.77 22.02
CA TYR A 114 2.90 10.33 22.22
C TYR A 114 3.55 9.60 21.04
N ARG A 115 4.32 8.56 21.33
CA ARG A 115 5.00 7.74 20.31
C ARG A 115 4.45 6.31 20.38
N PRO A 116 3.55 5.93 19.45
CA PRO A 116 3.02 4.57 19.40
C PRO A 116 4.14 3.55 19.25
N LYS A 117 4.13 2.50 20.08
CA LYS A 117 5.03 1.35 20.02
C LYS A 117 4.38 0.26 19.20
N LEU A 118 5.01 -0.14 18.10
CA LEU A 118 4.44 -1.10 17.16
C LEU A 118 5.35 -2.32 17.02
N LEU A 119 4.76 -3.51 17.15
CA LEU A 119 5.45 -4.77 16.88
C LEU A 119 5.15 -5.22 15.45
N ILE A 120 6.18 -5.50 14.65
CA ILE A 120 6.01 -6.01 13.29
C ILE A 120 5.88 -7.54 13.33
N LYS A 121 4.86 -8.08 12.65
CA LYS A 121 4.70 -9.52 12.44
C LYS A 121 4.58 -9.85 10.95
N TYR A 122 5.30 -10.88 10.53
CA TYR A 122 5.23 -11.46 9.19
C TYR A 122 4.71 -12.90 9.24
N PRO A 123 4.11 -13.41 8.15
CA PRO A 123 3.63 -14.80 8.08
C PRO A 123 4.77 -15.83 7.93
N VAL A 124 5.99 -15.35 7.68
CA VAL A 124 7.24 -16.11 7.58
C VAL A 124 8.42 -15.16 7.68
N ILE A 125 9.55 -15.62 8.21
CA ILE A 125 10.75 -14.81 8.44
C ILE A 125 11.34 -14.18 7.16
N THR A 126 11.17 -14.80 5.99
CA THR A 126 11.71 -14.29 4.73
C THR A 126 10.85 -13.19 4.10
N ALA A 127 9.60 -13.02 4.55
CA ALA A 127 8.68 -12.08 3.92
C ALA A 127 9.19 -10.63 4.00
N GLY A 128 9.81 -10.23 5.12
CA GLY A 128 10.41 -8.90 5.26
C GLY A 128 11.60 -8.65 4.32
N GLN A 129 12.16 -9.69 3.69
CA GLN A 129 13.32 -9.64 2.80
C GLN A 129 12.95 -9.64 1.32
N ILE A 130 11.66 -9.73 0.98
CA ILE A 130 11.24 -9.57 -0.42
C ILE A 130 11.38 -8.09 -0.81
N ILE A 131 11.60 -7.85 -2.09
CA ILE A 131 11.42 -6.52 -2.69
C ILE A 131 10.04 -6.55 -3.37
N PRO A 132 9.06 -5.78 -2.89
CA PRO A 132 7.74 -5.71 -3.54
C PRO A 132 7.87 -5.24 -4.99
N ASN A 133 6.87 -5.58 -5.82
CA ASN A 133 6.78 -5.05 -7.17
C ASN A 133 6.84 -3.52 -7.13
N ILE A 134 7.49 -2.92 -8.13
CA ILE A 134 7.60 -1.45 -8.30
C ILE A 134 8.17 -0.72 -7.07
N GLU A 135 8.98 -1.44 -6.27
CA GLU A 135 9.73 -0.90 -5.14
C GLU A 135 11.23 -1.25 -5.26
N ASP A 136 12.09 -0.55 -4.50
CA ASP A 136 13.55 -0.57 -4.66
C ASP A 136 14.31 -1.29 -3.54
N ARG A 137 13.62 -1.70 -2.45
CA ARG A 137 14.28 -2.21 -1.23
C ARG A 137 13.47 -3.29 -0.53
N TYR A 138 14.08 -3.87 0.49
CA TYR A 138 13.43 -4.86 1.34
C TYR A 138 12.21 -4.28 2.04
N LEU A 139 11.12 -5.06 2.02
CA LEU A 139 9.84 -4.74 2.62
C LEU A 139 9.97 -4.22 4.06
N ASP A 140 10.77 -4.90 4.90
CA ASP A 140 10.93 -4.51 6.30
C ASP A 140 11.54 -3.11 6.48
N THR A 141 12.40 -2.69 5.55
CA THR A 141 12.94 -1.33 5.55
C THR A 141 11.82 -0.30 5.33
N THR A 142 10.94 -0.54 4.36
CA THR A 142 9.80 0.33 4.06
C THR A 142 8.81 0.39 5.22
N VAL A 143 8.45 -0.77 5.81
CA VAL A 143 7.53 -0.84 6.97
C VAL A 143 8.06 0.01 8.14
N ARG A 144 9.36 -0.12 8.46
CA ARG A 144 10.00 0.68 9.52
C ARG A 144 10.03 2.18 9.21
N TYR A 145 10.26 2.57 7.95
CA TYR A 145 10.14 3.97 7.54
C TYR A 145 8.72 4.48 7.81
N GLN A 146 7.69 3.77 7.38
CA GLN A 146 6.30 4.24 7.50
C GLN A 146 5.83 4.32 8.96
N ILE A 147 6.24 3.38 9.82
CA ILE A 147 6.03 3.48 11.28
C ILE A 147 6.72 4.74 11.84
N SER A 148 7.97 4.99 11.44
CA SER A 148 8.74 6.14 11.90
C SER A 148 8.19 7.48 11.40
N VAL A 149 7.70 7.53 10.16
CA VAL A 149 7.03 8.71 9.58
C VAL A 149 5.79 9.04 10.39
N CYS A 150 4.94 8.06 10.70
CA CYS A 150 3.74 8.23 11.53
C CYS A 150 4.04 8.66 12.98
N GLY A 151 5.32 8.75 13.38
CA GLY A 151 5.76 9.17 14.71
C GLY A 151 5.86 8.03 15.72
N GLY A 152 5.65 6.78 15.26
CA GLY A 152 5.81 5.58 16.07
C GLY A 152 7.26 5.13 16.20
N ILE A 153 7.45 4.07 16.99
CA ILE A 153 8.71 3.34 17.15
C ILE A 153 8.43 1.85 17.06
N VAL A 154 9.37 1.09 16.52
CA VAL A 154 9.28 -0.38 16.48
C VAL A 154 9.82 -0.96 17.79
N VAL A 155 9.09 -1.92 18.35
CA VAL A 155 9.49 -2.67 19.55
C VAL A 155 9.53 -4.17 19.24
N ASP A 156 10.26 -4.93 20.04
CA ASP A 156 10.52 -6.36 19.78
C ASP A 156 9.64 -7.30 20.63
N SER A 157 8.78 -6.76 21.50
CA SER A 157 7.90 -7.54 22.37
C SER A 157 6.45 -7.07 22.32
N LEU A 158 5.51 -8.01 22.43
CA LEU A 158 4.08 -7.70 22.49
C LEU A 158 3.71 -6.93 23.75
N GLU A 159 4.40 -7.19 24.86
CA GLU A 159 4.16 -6.56 26.15
C GLU A 159 4.35 -5.03 26.05
N GLU A 160 5.42 -4.60 25.38
CA GLU A 160 5.74 -3.19 25.17
C GLU A 160 4.90 -2.51 24.10
N ALA A 161 4.37 -3.27 23.14
CA ALA A 161 3.66 -2.72 21.99
C ALA A 161 2.29 -2.16 22.37
N ASP A 162 1.87 -1.08 21.73
CA ASP A 162 0.48 -0.60 21.73
C ASP A 162 -0.35 -1.32 20.66
N GLY A 163 0.31 -1.85 19.62
CA GLY A 163 -0.31 -2.60 18.54
C GLY A 163 0.65 -3.49 17.76
N VAL A 164 0.07 -4.47 17.06
CA VAL A 164 0.77 -5.36 16.13
C VAL A 164 0.48 -4.90 14.71
N VAL A 165 1.54 -4.66 13.93
CA VAL A 165 1.48 -4.43 12.49
C VAL A 165 1.77 -5.75 11.80
N PHE A 166 0.71 -6.41 11.35
CA PHE A 166 0.82 -7.61 10.53
C PHE A 166 0.93 -7.24 9.06
N ILE A 167 2.00 -7.68 8.41
CA ILE A 167 2.22 -7.52 6.98
C ILE A 167 2.00 -8.85 6.29
N ASN A 168 0.83 -9.02 5.66
CA ASN A 168 0.48 -10.22 4.93
C ASN A 168 1.22 -10.22 3.59
N ALA A 169 2.34 -10.92 3.51
CA ALA A 169 3.25 -10.90 2.37
C ALA A 169 3.67 -12.32 1.95
N PRO A 170 4.00 -12.55 0.66
CA PRO A 170 4.58 -13.81 0.20
C PRO A 170 5.98 -14.05 0.78
N ALA A 171 6.37 -15.33 0.86
CA ALA A 171 7.71 -15.71 1.29
C ALA A 171 8.81 -15.47 0.24
N ASP A 172 8.43 -15.30 -1.04
CA ASP A 172 9.35 -15.24 -2.19
C ASP A 172 9.25 -13.95 -2.99
N ARG A 173 8.13 -13.70 -3.69
CA ARG A 173 7.91 -12.51 -4.51
C ARG A 173 6.43 -12.13 -4.52
N MET A 174 6.17 -10.84 -4.66
CA MET A 174 4.81 -10.34 -4.83
C MET A 174 4.28 -10.60 -6.25
N LEU A 175 3.03 -11.04 -6.33
CA LEU A 175 2.29 -11.16 -7.59
C LEU A 175 1.36 -9.95 -7.73
N SER A 176 0.90 -9.62 -8.94
CA SER A 176 -0.02 -8.50 -9.16
C SER A 176 -1.41 -8.98 -9.58
N ARG A 177 -2.47 -8.35 -9.05
CA ARG A 177 -3.85 -8.55 -9.52
C ARG A 177 -4.08 -8.07 -10.95
N LEU A 178 -3.25 -7.15 -11.44
CA LEU A 178 -3.32 -6.69 -12.82
C LEU A 178 -2.78 -7.73 -13.81
N THR A 179 -1.89 -8.61 -13.39
CA THR A 179 -1.31 -9.68 -14.23
C THR A 179 -1.45 -11.02 -13.51
N PRO A 180 -2.64 -11.65 -13.55
CA PRO A 180 -2.93 -12.85 -12.80
C PRO A 180 -1.96 -13.98 -13.14
N ALA A 181 -1.38 -14.57 -12.09
CA ALA A 181 -0.51 -15.72 -12.19
C ALA A 181 -0.94 -16.77 -11.16
N LYS A 182 -0.58 -18.04 -11.40
CA LYS A 182 -0.78 -19.08 -10.40
C LYS A 182 -0.02 -18.73 -9.12
N PRO A 183 -0.62 -18.90 -7.93
CA PRO A 183 0.07 -18.68 -6.67
C PRO A 183 1.39 -19.47 -6.60
N THR A 184 2.43 -18.84 -6.06
CA THR A 184 3.73 -19.49 -5.81
C THR A 184 3.70 -20.28 -4.52
N ARG A 185 4.72 -21.13 -4.30
CA ARG A 185 4.94 -21.77 -3.00
C ARG A 185 5.10 -20.76 -1.87
N GLY A 186 5.61 -19.55 -2.17
CA GLY A 186 5.73 -18.48 -1.19
C GLY A 186 4.39 -17.92 -0.70
N LEU A 187 3.32 -18.06 -1.49
CA LEU A 187 1.96 -17.75 -1.04
C LEU A 187 1.27 -18.95 -0.38
N THR A 188 1.47 -20.16 -0.90
CA THR A 188 0.68 -21.33 -0.47
C THR A 188 1.28 -22.11 0.70
N THR A 189 2.58 -22.38 0.68
CA THR A 189 3.19 -23.43 1.52
C THR A 189 4.17 -22.88 2.55
N LEU A 190 4.87 -21.78 2.22
CA LEU A 190 5.95 -21.26 3.05
C LEU A 190 5.48 -20.26 4.11
N ARG A 191 4.21 -19.86 4.08
CA ARG A 191 3.57 -18.99 5.07
C ARG A 191 2.81 -19.81 6.10
N ASN A 192 2.78 -19.34 7.34
CA ASN A 192 1.99 -19.97 8.41
C ASN A 192 0.82 -19.08 8.84
N MET A 193 -0.19 -18.94 7.98
CA MET A 193 -1.38 -18.14 8.28
C MET A 193 -2.15 -18.60 9.52
N PRO A 194 -2.32 -19.92 9.80
CA PRO A 194 -2.97 -20.36 11.03
C PRO A 194 -2.28 -19.82 12.29
N GLU A 195 -0.95 -19.96 12.42
CA GLU A 195 -0.22 -19.41 13.58
C GLU A 195 -0.38 -17.89 13.67
N VAL A 196 -0.30 -17.18 12.54
CA VAL A 196 -0.48 -15.73 12.55
C VAL A 196 -1.85 -15.36 13.08
N MET A 197 -2.92 -16.00 12.61
CA MET A 197 -4.27 -15.66 13.02
C MET A 197 -4.52 -15.96 14.50
N GLU A 198 -4.01 -17.08 15.03
CA GLU A 198 -4.03 -17.35 16.48
C GLU A 198 -3.31 -16.25 17.25
N TYR A 199 -2.13 -15.83 16.79
CA TYR A 199 -1.36 -14.77 17.43
C TYR A 199 -2.08 -13.41 17.40
N LEU A 200 -2.70 -13.04 16.28
CA LEU A 200 -3.42 -11.77 16.15
C LEU A 200 -4.69 -11.75 17.00
N GLU A 201 -5.40 -12.87 17.09
CA GLU A 201 -6.54 -13.01 18.00
C GLU A 201 -6.07 -12.88 19.47
N TYR A 202 -5.00 -13.58 19.85
CA TYR A 202 -4.38 -13.46 21.18
C TYR A 202 -3.99 -12.01 21.51
N ALA A 203 -3.30 -11.34 20.58
CA ALA A 203 -2.90 -9.95 20.74
C ALA A 203 -4.09 -9.01 20.94
N LEU A 204 -5.17 -9.22 20.18
CA LEU A 204 -6.37 -8.40 20.20
C LEU A 204 -7.24 -8.66 21.45
N ARG A 205 -7.53 -9.93 21.74
CA ARG A 205 -8.55 -10.34 22.73
C ARG A 205 -7.97 -10.44 24.13
N GLU A 206 -6.79 -11.04 24.27
CA GLU A 206 -6.18 -11.31 25.57
C GLU A 206 -5.19 -10.23 26.00
N LYS A 207 -4.50 -9.60 25.04
CA LYS A 207 -3.52 -8.54 25.30
C LYS A 207 -4.00 -7.13 25.00
N HIS A 208 -5.22 -7.00 24.47
CA HIS A 208 -5.87 -5.72 24.17
C HIS A 208 -5.00 -4.78 23.32
N LYS A 209 -4.22 -5.35 22.39
CA LYS A 209 -3.37 -4.60 21.47
C LYS A 209 -4.13 -4.32 20.18
N ALA A 210 -3.88 -3.16 19.59
CA ALA A 210 -4.40 -2.84 18.27
C ALA A 210 -3.85 -3.81 17.21
N VAL A 211 -4.67 -4.25 16.27
CA VAL A 211 -4.22 -5.07 15.12
C VAL A 211 -4.32 -4.25 13.84
N ILE A 212 -3.19 -4.05 13.18
CA ILE A 212 -3.03 -3.24 11.96
C ILE A 212 -2.60 -4.19 10.86
N ILE A 213 -3.35 -4.25 9.75
CA ILE A 213 -3.09 -5.22 8.68
C ILE A 213 -2.72 -4.48 7.39
N GLY A 214 -1.48 -4.64 6.94
CA GLY A 214 -1.07 -4.35 5.58
C GLY A 214 -1.10 -5.63 4.75
N ASP A 215 -2.12 -5.81 3.91
CA ASP A 215 -2.25 -6.97 3.04
C ASP A 215 -1.66 -6.73 1.65
N ILE A 216 -0.45 -7.23 1.48
CA ILE A 216 0.30 -7.17 0.23
C ILE A 216 0.47 -8.57 -0.37
N THR A 217 -0.48 -9.48 -0.09
CA THR A 217 -0.53 -10.81 -0.71
C THR A 217 -0.44 -10.69 -2.23
N TYR A 218 -1.08 -9.66 -2.77
CA TYR A 218 -0.91 -9.22 -4.15
C TYR A 218 -0.71 -7.70 -4.19
N GLY A 219 0.06 -7.24 -5.18
CA GLY A 219 0.02 -5.85 -5.60
C GLY A 219 -1.31 -5.54 -6.28
N ASN A 220 -1.76 -4.30 -6.16
CA ASN A 220 -2.96 -3.78 -6.82
C ASN A 220 -4.27 -4.46 -6.37
N GLY A 221 -4.35 -4.87 -5.11
CA GLY A 221 -5.55 -5.46 -4.53
C GLY A 221 -5.23 -6.61 -3.62
N SER A 222 -6.15 -6.89 -2.71
CA SER A 222 -5.92 -7.84 -1.64
C SER A 222 -6.40 -9.27 -1.97
N SER A 223 -6.55 -10.11 -0.95
CA SER A 223 -7.07 -11.48 -1.03
C SER A 223 -8.37 -11.66 -0.23
N LEU A 224 -9.29 -12.47 -0.76
CA LEU A 224 -10.48 -12.88 -0.02
C LEU A 224 -10.14 -13.80 1.16
N GLU A 225 -9.01 -14.51 1.09
CA GLU A 225 -8.52 -15.37 2.17
C GLU A 225 -8.35 -14.61 3.50
N MET A 226 -7.86 -13.37 3.45
CA MET A 226 -7.71 -12.55 4.65
C MET A 226 -9.08 -12.15 5.24
N TYR A 227 -10.08 -11.89 4.40
CA TYR A 227 -11.46 -11.70 4.84
C TYR A 227 -11.99 -12.95 5.55
N ASP A 228 -11.81 -14.12 4.94
CA ASP A 228 -12.28 -15.40 5.49
C ASP A 228 -11.69 -15.65 6.89
N TYR A 229 -10.38 -15.44 7.06
CA TYR A 229 -9.71 -15.56 8.36
C TYR A 229 -10.26 -14.60 9.41
N LEU A 230 -10.45 -13.32 9.06
CA LEU A 230 -11.02 -12.33 9.98
C LEU A 230 -12.48 -12.63 10.32
N SER A 231 -13.25 -13.14 9.37
CA SER A 231 -14.65 -13.55 9.58
C SER A 231 -14.74 -14.73 10.54
N LEU A 232 -13.99 -15.80 10.29
CA LEU A 232 -13.97 -17.00 11.13
C LEU A 232 -13.54 -16.71 12.58
N LYS A 233 -12.68 -15.71 12.79
CA LYS A 233 -12.21 -15.27 14.11
C LYS A 233 -13.03 -14.13 14.71
N ASN A 234 -14.12 -13.70 14.05
CA ASN A 234 -14.97 -12.58 14.46
C ASN A 234 -14.17 -11.27 14.69
N MET A 235 -13.15 -11.01 13.88
CA MET A 235 -12.23 -9.86 14.03
C MET A 235 -12.53 -8.72 13.06
N LEU A 236 -13.41 -8.92 12.06
CA LEU A 236 -13.66 -7.97 10.97
C LEU A 236 -13.86 -6.51 11.43
N PHE A 237 -14.61 -6.31 12.52
CA PHE A 237 -14.97 -4.98 13.05
C PHE A 237 -14.12 -4.53 14.25
N ASP A 238 -13.14 -5.33 14.65
CA ASP A 238 -12.33 -5.11 15.86
C ASP A 238 -10.88 -4.70 15.56
N ILE A 239 -10.40 -4.96 14.34
CA ILE A 239 -9.06 -4.50 13.96
C ILE A 239 -8.98 -2.97 13.84
N ALA A 240 -7.77 -2.46 14.05
CA ALA A 240 -7.46 -1.05 14.07
C ALA A 240 -7.27 -0.46 12.67
N ALA A 241 -6.90 -1.28 11.68
CA ALA A 241 -6.74 -0.83 10.31
C ALA A 241 -6.57 -1.98 9.32
N TYR A 242 -6.89 -1.70 8.06
CA TYR A 242 -6.64 -2.58 6.93
C TYR A 242 -6.14 -1.77 5.72
N GLY A 243 -5.22 -2.30 4.94
CA GLY A 243 -4.83 -1.71 3.66
C GLY A 243 -4.25 -2.76 2.72
N GLY A 244 -4.65 -2.75 1.45
CA GLY A 244 -4.21 -3.71 0.44
C GLY A 244 -4.44 -3.22 -1.00
N TRP A 245 -4.24 -1.92 -1.23
CA TRP A 245 -4.51 -1.25 -2.51
C TRP A 245 -3.22 -0.74 -3.18
N ASN A 246 -3.27 -0.60 -4.51
CA ASN A 246 -2.20 -0.06 -5.36
C ASN A 246 -0.81 -0.75 -5.19
N THR A 247 0.10 -0.18 -4.41
CA THR A 247 1.45 -0.70 -4.12
C THR A 247 1.58 -1.22 -2.69
N ALA A 248 2.67 -1.92 -2.35
CA ALA A 248 2.85 -2.39 -0.98
C ALA A 248 3.02 -1.20 -0.02
N SER A 249 3.80 -0.19 -0.41
CA SER A 249 3.90 1.06 0.34
C SER A 249 2.56 1.76 0.55
N ASN A 250 1.73 1.93 -0.48
CA ASN A 250 0.45 2.64 -0.29
C ASN A 250 -0.46 1.90 0.69
N ALA A 251 -0.54 0.57 0.57
CA ALA A 251 -1.31 -0.28 1.45
C ALA A 251 -0.83 -0.17 2.91
N ILE A 252 0.47 -0.38 3.14
CA ILE A 252 1.06 -0.46 4.48
C ILE A 252 1.02 0.90 5.17
N GLY A 253 1.43 1.98 4.49
CA GLY A 253 1.46 3.29 5.11
C GLY A 253 0.06 3.83 5.40
N SER A 254 -0.93 3.51 4.55
CA SER A 254 -2.35 3.81 4.84
C SER A 254 -2.83 3.08 6.09
N ALA A 255 -2.54 1.78 6.19
CA ALA A 255 -2.93 0.95 7.33
C ALA A 255 -2.24 1.40 8.63
N VAL A 256 -0.93 1.68 8.59
CA VAL A 256 -0.18 2.18 9.75
C VAL A 256 -0.69 3.55 10.19
N ALA A 257 -0.97 4.47 9.26
CA ALA A 257 -1.53 5.77 9.58
C ALA A 257 -2.91 5.67 10.25
N GLN A 258 -3.82 4.85 9.70
CA GLN A 258 -5.12 4.57 10.31
C GLN A 258 -4.96 3.91 11.69
N GLY A 259 -4.07 2.93 11.80
CA GLY A 259 -3.82 2.19 13.04
C GLY A 259 -3.30 3.07 14.17
N VAL A 260 -2.38 3.99 13.87
CA VAL A 260 -1.91 4.99 14.83
C VAL A 260 -3.06 5.92 15.27
N ALA A 261 -3.91 6.36 14.34
CA ALA A 261 -5.09 7.14 14.69
C ALA A 261 -6.03 6.35 15.61
N PHE A 262 -6.23 5.05 15.35
CA PHE A 262 -7.00 4.16 16.21
C PHE A 262 -6.37 4.02 17.61
N ILE A 263 -5.05 3.88 17.73
CA ILE A 263 -4.37 3.80 19.05
C ILE A 263 -4.61 5.08 19.86
N ILE A 264 -4.61 6.25 19.21
CA ILE A 264 -4.81 7.54 19.88
C ILE A 264 -6.27 7.80 20.24
N TYR A 265 -7.20 7.49 19.34
CA TYR A 265 -8.60 7.92 19.42
C TYR A 265 -9.59 6.77 19.70
N GLY A 266 -9.12 5.53 19.67
CA GLY A 266 -9.93 4.32 19.80
C GLY A 266 -10.84 4.08 18.59
N LYS A 267 -11.81 3.19 18.81
CA LYS A 267 -12.83 2.83 17.82
C LYS A 267 -13.89 3.94 17.72
N THR A 268 -13.90 4.66 16.61
CA THR A 268 -14.91 5.69 16.27
C THR A 268 -15.79 5.25 15.11
N SER A 269 -16.86 6.00 14.81
CA SER A 269 -17.66 5.78 13.60
C SER A 269 -16.83 5.96 12.33
N GLN A 270 -15.98 7.00 12.28
CA GLN A 270 -15.13 7.30 11.13
C GLN A 270 -14.06 6.22 10.92
N HIS A 271 -13.56 5.62 12.01
CA HIS A 271 -12.70 4.44 11.92
C HIS A 271 -13.40 3.29 11.20
N LEU A 272 -14.64 2.97 11.60
CA LEU A 272 -15.39 1.88 10.99
C LEU A 272 -15.76 2.19 9.54
N ASP A 273 -16.19 3.42 9.23
CA ASP A 273 -16.46 3.84 7.84
C ASP A 273 -15.22 3.65 6.96
N PHE A 274 -14.05 4.07 7.43
CA PHE A 274 -12.81 3.95 6.68
C PHE A 274 -12.33 2.49 6.60
N LEU A 275 -12.46 1.69 7.66
CA LEU A 275 -12.15 0.27 7.64
C LEU A 275 -13.04 -0.49 6.63
N MET A 276 -14.34 -0.21 6.61
CA MET A 276 -15.27 -0.79 5.64
C MET A 276 -14.96 -0.35 4.22
N HIS A 277 -14.58 0.92 4.02
CA HIS A 277 -14.07 1.40 2.75
C HIS A 277 -12.90 0.54 2.29
N ARG A 278 -11.88 0.36 3.13
CA ARG A 278 -10.69 -0.43 2.79
C ARG A 278 -11.04 -1.87 2.45
N TYR A 279 -11.94 -2.53 3.17
CA TYR A 279 -12.38 -3.87 2.79
C TYR A 279 -13.06 -3.90 1.42
N ILE A 280 -13.98 -2.97 1.15
CA ILE A 280 -14.73 -2.97 -0.12
C ILE A 280 -13.82 -2.60 -1.30
N GLU A 281 -12.95 -1.60 -1.15
CA GLU A 281 -12.05 -1.21 -2.22
C GLU A 281 -10.93 -2.24 -2.41
N ASP A 282 -10.22 -2.60 -1.33
CA ASP A 282 -8.97 -3.32 -1.43
C ASP A 282 -9.22 -4.82 -1.68
N ILE A 283 -10.21 -5.43 -1.00
CA ILE A 283 -10.55 -6.86 -1.15
C ILE A 283 -11.51 -7.07 -2.33
N ALA A 284 -12.65 -6.35 -2.36
CA ALA A 284 -13.67 -6.61 -3.36
C ALA A 284 -13.35 -5.98 -4.72
N TYR A 285 -13.14 -4.66 -4.78
CA TYR A 285 -12.90 -4.00 -6.08
C TYR A 285 -11.53 -4.35 -6.68
N CYS A 286 -10.45 -3.95 -6.00
CA CYS A 286 -9.07 -4.14 -6.47
C CYS A 286 -8.69 -5.62 -6.50
N GLY A 287 -9.10 -6.39 -5.49
CA GLY A 287 -8.77 -7.81 -5.37
C GLY A 287 -9.53 -8.74 -6.32
N TYR A 288 -10.74 -8.35 -6.80
CA TYR A 288 -11.57 -9.24 -7.62
C TYR A 288 -12.38 -8.55 -8.72
N VAL A 289 -13.32 -7.67 -8.37
CA VAL A 289 -14.36 -7.17 -9.28
C VAL A 289 -13.77 -6.42 -10.49
N ARG A 290 -12.72 -5.62 -10.28
CA ARG A 290 -12.00 -4.93 -11.36
C ARG A 290 -11.45 -5.92 -12.39
N GLN A 291 -10.84 -7.00 -11.91
CA GLN A 291 -10.30 -8.05 -12.77
C GLN A 291 -11.42 -8.81 -13.50
N TYR A 292 -12.49 -9.18 -12.78
CA TYR A 292 -13.66 -9.83 -13.36
C TYR A 292 -14.27 -9.01 -14.50
N LEU A 293 -14.49 -7.71 -14.28
CA LEU A 293 -15.02 -6.82 -15.31
C LEU A 293 -14.08 -6.77 -16.53
N ARG A 294 -12.77 -6.65 -16.31
CA ARG A 294 -11.77 -6.61 -17.39
C ARG A 294 -11.73 -7.91 -18.20
N ASP A 295 -11.73 -9.05 -17.54
CA ASP A 295 -11.45 -10.34 -18.17
C ASP A 295 -12.72 -11.02 -18.71
N GLN A 296 -13.88 -10.77 -18.09
CA GLN A 296 -15.12 -11.48 -18.40
C GLN A 296 -16.20 -10.59 -19.03
N VAL A 297 -16.21 -9.29 -18.73
CA VAL A 297 -17.28 -8.38 -19.20
C VAL A 297 -16.83 -7.56 -20.40
N LEU A 298 -15.68 -6.87 -20.29
CA LEU A 298 -15.17 -5.99 -21.35
C LEU A 298 -14.96 -6.67 -22.71
N PRO A 299 -14.50 -7.94 -22.83
CA PRO A 299 -14.29 -8.56 -24.13
C PRO A 299 -15.57 -8.67 -24.99
N SER A 300 -16.74 -8.70 -24.34
CA SER A 300 -18.04 -8.71 -25.00
C SER A 300 -18.67 -7.32 -25.15
N ASN A 301 -18.02 -6.27 -24.64
CA ASN A 301 -18.52 -4.90 -24.60
C ASN A 301 -17.73 -4.00 -25.57
N GLN A 302 -18.39 -3.51 -26.62
CA GLN A 302 -17.75 -2.62 -27.61
C GLN A 302 -17.66 -1.15 -27.16
N ARG A 303 -18.31 -0.78 -26.05
CA ARG A 303 -18.43 0.63 -25.60
C ARG A 303 -17.30 1.04 -24.65
N PHE A 304 -16.79 0.13 -23.83
CA PHE A 304 -15.84 0.43 -22.76
C PHE A 304 -14.52 -0.30 -22.92
N THR A 305 -13.44 0.33 -22.45
CA THR A 305 -12.12 -0.30 -22.31
C THR A 305 -11.60 -0.12 -20.89
N TYR A 306 -10.52 -0.81 -20.53
CA TYR A 306 -9.87 -0.62 -19.24
C TYR A 306 -9.48 0.85 -18.97
N TYR A 307 -9.10 1.57 -20.04
CA TYR A 307 -8.60 2.94 -19.97
C TYR A 307 -9.65 4.01 -20.25
N ASP A 308 -10.85 3.61 -20.70
CA ASP A 308 -11.92 4.54 -21.05
C ASP A 308 -13.30 3.93 -20.84
N VAL A 309 -13.94 4.35 -19.75
CA VAL A 309 -15.32 4.01 -19.36
C VAL A 309 -16.32 5.12 -19.75
N LYS A 310 -15.87 6.10 -20.55
CA LYS A 310 -16.60 7.25 -21.11
C LYS A 310 -16.99 8.34 -20.11
N GLU A 311 -17.60 7.96 -18.99
CA GLU A 311 -18.22 8.88 -18.04
C GLU A 311 -17.79 8.51 -16.61
N GLU A 312 -17.65 9.51 -15.74
CA GLU A 312 -17.36 9.26 -14.32
C GLU A 312 -18.54 8.57 -13.62
N ARG A 313 -19.75 8.97 -14.02
CA ARG A 313 -21.04 8.47 -13.57
C ARG A 313 -21.88 8.14 -14.78
N GLY A 314 -22.01 6.86 -15.09
CA GLY A 314 -22.80 6.41 -16.24
C GLY A 314 -22.98 4.90 -16.24
N ALA A 315 -23.30 4.36 -17.41
CA ALA A 315 -23.68 2.95 -17.55
C ALA A 315 -22.60 1.96 -17.05
N PHE A 316 -21.30 2.30 -17.18
CA PHE A 316 -20.23 1.48 -16.62
C PHE A 316 -20.25 1.51 -15.08
N THR A 317 -20.36 2.69 -14.48
CA THR A 317 -20.42 2.89 -13.04
C THR A 317 -21.61 2.14 -12.41
N ASP A 318 -22.78 2.16 -13.08
CA ASP A 318 -23.96 1.40 -12.64
C ASP A 318 -23.73 -0.11 -12.68
N MET A 319 -23.07 -0.60 -13.73
CA MET A 319 -22.67 -1.99 -13.85
C MET A 319 -21.67 -2.39 -12.77
N LEU A 320 -20.64 -1.58 -12.55
CA LEU A 320 -19.66 -1.79 -11.48
C LEU A 320 -20.35 -1.83 -10.12
N LYS A 321 -21.27 -0.90 -9.82
CA LYS A 321 -22.02 -0.88 -8.56
C LYS A 321 -22.81 -2.18 -8.36
N ARG A 322 -23.46 -2.72 -9.40
CA ARG A 322 -24.18 -3.99 -9.33
C ARG A 322 -23.24 -5.16 -9.06
N GLU A 323 -22.14 -5.29 -9.81
CA GLU A 323 -21.20 -6.40 -9.63
C GLU A 323 -20.47 -6.33 -8.28
N LEU A 324 -20.09 -5.13 -7.83
CA LEU A 324 -19.48 -4.92 -6.52
C LEU A 324 -20.44 -5.28 -5.39
N THR A 325 -21.69 -4.81 -5.44
CA THR A 325 -22.71 -5.13 -4.44
C THR A 325 -23.00 -6.63 -4.40
N LYS A 326 -23.10 -7.27 -5.59
CA LYS A 326 -23.27 -8.71 -5.71
C LYS A 326 -22.12 -9.47 -5.05
N PHE A 327 -20.88 -9.09 -5.37
CA PHE A 327 -19.68 -9.71 -4.80
C PHE A 327 -19.68 -9.60 -3.27
N ILE A 328 -19.92 -8.40 -2.72
CA ILE A 328 -19.95 -8.19 -1.27
C ILE A 328 -21.00 -9.09 -0.63
N ARG A 329 -22.22 -9.15 -1.18
CA ARG A 329 -23.29 -9.99 -0.64
C ARG A 329 -22.96 -11.49 -0.68
N GLU A 330 -22.31 -11.96 -1.74
CA GLU A 330 -22.07 -13.40 -1.95
C GLU A 330 -20.76 -13.89 -1.31
N LYS A 331 -19.76 -13.01 -1.18
CA LYS A 331 -18.40 -13.36 -0.75
C LYS A 331 -17.98 -12.70 0.55
N MET A 332 -18.66 -11.64 0.96
CA MET A 332 -18.37 -10.92 2.20
C MET A 332 -19.65 -10.66 3.02
N PRO A 333 -20.46 -11.71 3.33
CA PRO A 333 -21.81 -11.56 3.86
C PRO A 333 -21.86 -10.86 5.22
N GLU A 334 -20.88 -11.07 6.11
CA GLU A 334 -20.81 -10.40 7.42
C GLU A 334 -20.61 -8.89 7.27
N ILE A 335 -19.89 -8.43 6.24
CA ILE A 335 -19.78 -7.00 5.91
C ILE A 335 -21.04 -6.49 5.23
N ALA A 336 -21.63 -7.28 4.32
CA ALA A 336 -22.76 -6.87 3.48
C ALA A 336 -23.96 -6.35 4.29
N SER A 337 -24.23 -6.95 5.46
CA SER A 337 -25.33 -6.56 6.35
C SER A 337 -25.08 -5.25 7.13
N HIS A 338 -23.84 -4.74 7.14
CA HIS A 338 -23.41 -3.63 7.97
C HIS A 338 -22.92 -2.42 7.19
N VAL A 339 -23.08 -2.38 5.88
CA VAL A 339 -22.51 -1.30 5.05
C VAL A 339 -23.49 -0.75 4.03
N ILE A 340 -23.35 0.55 3.75
CA ILE A 340 -23.97 1.22 2.60
C ILE A 340 -22.87 1.84 1.75
N ILE A 341 -22.89 1.55 0.45
CA ILE A 341 -22.13 2.29 -0.55
C ILE A 341 -22.94 3.55 -0.92
N GLU A 342 -22.60 4.66 -0.28
CA GLU A 342 -23.26 5.94 -0.47
C GLU A 342 -22.92 6.55 -1.83
N ASP A 343 -21.68 6.37 -2.26
CA ASP A 343 -21.21 6.88 -3.54
C ASP A 343 -20.22 5.93 -4.22
N LEU A 344 -20.29 5.88 -5.54
CA LEU A 344 -19.40 5.11 -6.41
C LEU A 344 -19.28 5.82 -7.76
N TYR A 345 -18.06 6.16 -8.18
CA TYR A 345 -17.77 6.84 -9.45
C TYR A 345 -16.37 6.51 -9.99
N MET A 346 -16.09 6.84 -11.25
CA MET A 346 -14.81 6.59 -11.92
C MET A 346 -14.03 7.91 -12.09
N PRO A 347 -13.16 8.31 -11.15
CA PRO A 347 -12.58 9.67 -11.10
C PRO A 347 -11.79 10.06 -12.35
N TRP A 348 -11.16 9.08 -12.99
CA TRP A 348 -10.33 9.27 -14.18
C TRP A 348 -10.93 8.63 -15.43
N LYS A 349 -12.21 8.29 -15.39
CA LYS A 349 -12.94 7.59 -16.48
C LYS A 349 -12.21 6.32 -16.95
N ARG A 350 -11.49 5.65 -16.05
CA ARG A 350 -10.77 4.38 -16.29
C ARG A 350 -10.94 3.46 -15.10
N MET A 351 -10.65 2.18 -15.28
CA MET A 351 -10.88 1.15 -14.25
C MET A 351 -9.78 1.04 -13.19
N TYR A 352 -8.68 1.79 -13.29
CA TYR A 352 -7.60 1.65 -12.30
C TYR A 352 -8.05 2.11 -10.91
N GLU A 353 -8.57 3.33 -10.79
CA GLU A 353 -9.11 3.86 -9.54
C GLU A 353 -10.63 3.75 -9.46
N VAL A 354 -11.17 3.75 -8.25
CA VAL A 354 -12.59 3.94 -7.99
C VAL A 354 -12.77 5.02 -6.93
N GLY A 355 -13.67 5.96 -7.20
CA GLY A 355 -14.18 6.86 -6.18
C GLY A 355 -15.25 6.11 -5.40
N LEU A 356 -15.07 5.94 -4.10
CA LEU A 356 -15.95 5.15 -3.24
C LEU A 356 -16.23 5.92 -1.95
N LYS A 357 -17.48 5.89 -1.49
CA LYS A 357 -17.84 6.34 -0.14
C LYS A 357 -18.68 5.28 0.54
N VAL A 358 -18.19 4.77 1.66
CA VAL A 358 -18.83 3.70 2.43
C VAL A 358 -19.19 4.22 3.82
N ARG A 359 -20.37 3.86 4.29
CA ARG A 359 -20.80 4.09 5.68
C ARG A 359 -21.12 2.77 6.36
N TYR A 360 -20.60 2.60 7.57
CA TYR A 360 -20.94 1.50 8.46
C TYR A 360 -22.28 1.77 9.16
N LEU A 361 -23.15 0.77 9.14
CA LEU A 361 -24.42 0.75 9.86
C LEU A 361 -24.18 0.11 11.21
N LYS A 362 -24.09 0.94 12.25
CA LYS A 362 -24.03 0.46 13.63
C LYS A 362 -25.29 -0.37 13.92
N GLU A 363 -25.12 -1.57 14.46
CA GLU A 363 -26.26 -2.34 14.95
C GLU A 363 -27.10 -1.47 15.89
N LYS A 364 -28.41 -1.40 15.63
CA LYS A 364 -29.37 -1.02 16.67
C LYS A 364 -29.45 -2.23 17.59
N PHE A 365 -28.70 -2.20 18.68
CA PHE A 365 -28.88 -3.15 19.79
C PHE A 365 -30.34 -3.15 20.25
#